data_AF-A0A9J5YK13-F1
#
_entry.id   AF-A0A9J5YK13-F1
#
_cell.length_a   1.000
_cell.length_b   1.000
_cell.length_c   1.000
_cell.angle_alpha   90.00
_cell.angle_beta   90.00
_cell.angle_gamma   90.00
#
_symmetry.space_group_name_H-M   'P 1'
#
loop_
_entity.id
_entity.type
_entity.pdbx_description
1 polymer ?
#
loop_
_entity_poly.entity_id
_entity_poly.type
_entity_poly.pdbx_seq_one_letter_code
_entity_poly.pdbx_strand_id
1 'polypeptide(L)' 'MLTKVLKMTSIIDDTFDAYATYDELVPFNDVIQRWDISVIDSLPPYMRPVYQALVDVYN' A
#
# COMPACT_ATOMS: atom_id res chain seq x y z
N MET A 1 7.37 11.79 12.71
CA MET A 1 6.36 10.72 12.53
C MET A 1 5.09 11.21 11.84
N LEU A 2 4.38 12.21 12.35
CA LEU A 2 3.12 12.69 11.76
C LEU A 2 3.20 12.97 10.24
N THR A 3 4.23 13.68 9.78
CA THR A 3 4.42 13.97 8.34
C THR A 3 4.55 12.71 7.48
N LYS A 4 5.17 11.64 7.99
CA LYS A 4 5.29 10.38 7.25
C LYS A 4 3.92 9.69 7.12
N VAL A 5 3.15 9.65 8.22
CA VAL A 5 1.79 9.11 8.23
C VAL A 5 0.90 9.87 7.24
N LEU A 6 0.89 11.21 7.29
CA LEU A 6 0.08 12.03 6.37
C LEU A 6 0.45 11.79 4.90
N LYS A 7 1.75 11.68 4.59
CA LYS A 7 2.20 11.36 3.23
C LYS A 7 1.77 9.97 2.79
N MET A 8 1.89 8.96 3.64
CA MET A 8 1.42 7.61 3.31
C MET A 8 -0.08 7.56 3.10
N THR A 9 -0.86 8.25 3.93
CA THR A 9 -2.31 8.35 3.74
C THR A 9 -2.65 8.97 2.38
N SER A 10 -2.00 10.08 1.99
CA SER A 10 -2.20 10.70 0.68
C SER A 10 -1.80 9.79 -0.48
N ILE A 11 -0.68 9.07 -0.39
CA ILE A 11 -0.24 8.14 -1.45
C ILE A 11 -1.24 7.00 -1.62
N ILE A 12 -1.75 6.45 -0.50
CA ILE A 12 -2.75 5.38 -0.52
C ILE A 12 -4.08 5.92 -1.09
N ASP A 13 -4.52 7.10 -0.65
CA ASP A 13 -5.73 7.75 -1.16
C ASP A 13 -5.69 7.90 -2.69
N ASP A 14 -4.63 8.51 -3.22
CA ASP A 14 -4.40 8.66 -4.67
C ASP A 14 -4.39 7.29 -5.39
N THR A 15 -3.79 6.26 -4.75
CA THR A 15 -3.75 4.90 -5.31
C THR A 15 -5.16 4.34 -5.48
N PHE A 16 -6.04 4.56 -4.50
CA PHE A 16 -7.41 4.03 -4.50
C PHE A 16 -8.39 4.85 -5.35
N ASP A 17 -8.21 6.17 -5.47
CA ASP A 17 -9.19 7.04 -6.12
C ASP A 17 -8.88 7.33 -7.61
N ALA A 18 -7.61 7.25 -8.03
CA ALA A 18 -7.18 7.73 -9.34
C ALA A 18 -6.22 6.81 -10.10
N TYR A 19 -5.33 6.07 -9.41
CA TYR A 19 -4.24 5.36 -10.11
C TYR A 19 -4.47 3.87 -10.35
N ALA A 20 -5.09 3.14 -9.41
CA ALA A 20 -5.26 1.70 -9.53
C ALA A 20 -6.61 1.30 -10.12
N THR A 21 -6.65 0.16 -10.79
CA THR A 21 -7.90 -0.50 -11.18
C THR A 21 -8.48 -1.28 -10.00
N TYR A 22 -9.79 -1.53 -10.04
CA TYR A 22 -10.47 -2.34 -8.99
C TYR A 22 -9.80 -3.71 -8.79
N ASP A 23 -9.40 -4.37 -9.89
CA ASP A 23 -8.76 -5.69 -9.84
C ASP A 23 -7.37 -5.66 -9.20
N GLU A 24 -6.67 -4.52 -9.22
CA GLU A 24 -5.41 -4.31 -8.50
C GLU A 24 -5.65 -3.91 -7.03
N LEU A 25 -6.74 -3.20 -6.75
CA LEU A 25 -7.10 -2.77 -5.40
C LEU A 25 -7.56 -3.92 -4.50
N VAL A 26 -8.21 -4.95 -5.06
CA VAL A 26 -8.61 -6.15 -4.29
C VAL A 26 -7.40 -6.82 -3.61
N PRO A 27 -6.35 -7.25 -4.34
CA PRO A 27 -5.17 -7.84 -3.71
C PRO A 27 -4.39 -6.82 -2.87
N PHE A 28 -4.37 -5.53 -3.25
CA PHE A 28 -3.70 -4.50 -2.45
C PHE A 28 -4.36 -4.30 -1.07
N ASN A 29 -5.69 -4.28 -1.01
CA ASN A 29 -6.42 -4.26 0.25
C ASN A 29 -6.18 -5.54 1.06
N ASP A 30 -6.13 -6.71 0.41
CA ASP A 30 -5.90 -7.99 1.08
C ASP A 30 -4.54 -8.04 1.80
N VAL A 31 -3.46 -7.58 1.15
CA VAL A 31 -2.13 -7.54 1.80
C VAL A 31 -2.06 -6.50 2.93
N ILE A 32 -2.77 -5.37 2.80
CA ILE A 32 -2.89 -4.39 3.89
C ILE A 32 -3.61 -5.02 5.09
N GLN A 33 -4.71 -5.75 4.88
CA GLN A 33 -5.42 -6.42 5.98
C GLN A 33 -4.59 -7.52 6.64
N ARG A 34 -3.78 -8.26 5.86
CA ARG A 34 -2.89 -9.31 6.38
C ARG A 34 -1.72 -8.77 7.18
N TRP A 35 -1.22 -7.58 6.82
CA TRP A 35 -0.08 -6.93 7.47
C TRP A 35 1.17 -7.82 7.55
N ASP A 36 1.44 -8.58 6.49
CA ASP A 36 2.56 -9.52 6.39
C ASP A 36 3.41 -9.18 5.17
N ILE A 37 4.67 -8.76 5.39
CA ILE A 37 5.56 -8.36 4.30
C ILE A 37 5.92 -9.53 3.36
N SER A 38 5.77 -10.78 3.81
CA SER A 38 6.08 -11.96 3.00
C SER A 38 5.18 -12.10 1.76
N VAL A 39 3.99 -11.47 1.77
CA VAL A 39 3.05 -11.50 0.65
C VAL A 39 3.24 -10.36 -0.35
N ILE A 40 4.25 -9.51 -0.21
CA ILE A 40 4.49 -8.35 -1.10
C ILE A 40 4.61 -8.73 -2.58
N ASP A 41 5.11 -9.93 -2.88
CA ASP A 41 5.28 -10.40 -4.26
C ASP A 41 3.97 -10.74 -4.96
N SER A 42 2.84 -10.84 -4.24
CA SER A 42 1.51 -10.98 -4.84
C SER A 42 0.99 -9.68 -5.46
N LEU A 43 1.64 -8.54 -5.21
CA LEU A 43 1.25 -7.25 -5.77
C LEU A 43 1.88 -6.97 -7.14
N PRO A 44 1.23 -6.14 -7.96
CA PRO A 44 1.87 -5.49 -9.11
C PRO A 44 3.17 -4.79 -8.69
N PRO A 45 4.25 -4.86 -9.49
CA PRO A 45 5.56 -4.32 -9.12
C PRO A 45 5.55 -2.85 -8.69
N TYR A 46 4.67 -2.01 -9.26
CA TYR A 46 4.59 -0.59 -8.91
C TYR A 46 3.92 -0.32 -7.55
N MET A 47 3.11 -1.23 -7.03
CA MET A 47 2.44 -1.10 -5.73
C MET A 47 3.30 -1.60 -4.57
N ARG A 48 4.29 -2.47 -4.84
CA ARG A 48 5.18 -3.03 -3.81
C ARG A 48 5.89 -1.97 -2.98
N PRO A 49 6.47 -0.89 -3.56
CA PRO A 49 7.11 0.16 -2.78
C PRO A 49 6.14 0.88 -1.84
N VAL A 50 4.87 1.06 -2.24
CA VAL A 50 3.85 1.70 -1.40
C VAL A 50 3.56 0.83 -0.17
N TYR A 51 3.39 -0.47 -0.37
CA TYR A 51 3.15 -1.40 0.74
C TYR A 51 4.37 -1.52 1.68
N GLN A 52 5.57 -1.65 1.12
CA GLN A 52 6.81 -1.66 1.91
C GLN A 52 6.94 -0.38 2.75
N ALA A 53 6.75 0.78 2.13
CA ALA A 53 6.83 2.07 2.83
C ALA A 53 5.74 2.21 3.90
N LEU A 54 4.54 1.66 3.69
CA LEU A 54 3.49 1.62 4.70
C LEU A 54 3.92 0.81 5.92
N VAL A 55 4.44 -0.39 5.71
CA VAL A 55 4.91 -1.27 6.80
C VAL A 55 6.09 -0.64 7.55
N ASP A 56 7.04 -0.02 6.83
CA ASP A 56 8.21 0.67 7.40
C ASP A 56 7.87 1.93 8.22
N VAL A 57 6.66 2.49 8.07
CA VAL A 57 6.22 3.64 8.88
C VAL A 57 5.79 3.23 10.28
N TYR A 58 5.39 1.97 10.47
CA TYR A 58 4.87 1.42 11.72
C TYR A 58 5.81 0.42 12.41
N ASN A 59 6.84 -0.05 11.72
CA ASN A 59 7.97 -0.80 12.30
C ASN A 59 9.06 0.15 12.81
#